data_AF-A0A3E4TQA6-F1
#
_entry.id   AF-A0A3E4TQA6-F1
#
_cell.length_a   1.000
_cell.length_b   1.000
_cell.length_c   1.000
_cell.angle_alpha   90.00
_cell.angle_beta   90.00
_cell.angle_gamma   90.00
#
_symmetry.space_group_name_H-M   'P 1'
#
loop_
_entity.id
_entity.type
_entity.pdbx_description
1 polymer ?
#
loop_
_entity_poly.entity_id
_entity_poly.type
_entity_poly.pdbx_seq_one_letter_code
_entity_poly.pdbx_strand_id
1 'polypeptide(L)'
;MIMEVHMDFIEKQMTALDKRVNARISKLESSIIDLKARQRDDEFVYGVGGAYRRKENAINKREKEIIELKEFVKQIKKPLVAEEIIFSVLYCKECHNEILTQGRTREEWHECPVCRKMIYGRAGKKLMGVVNQRYLE
;
A
#
# COMPACT_ATOMS: atom_id res chain seq x y z
N MET A 1 -12.96 -17.76 -1.41
CA MET A 1 -14.03 -16.89 -1.94
C MET A 1 -13.97 -15.44 -1.48
N ILE A 2 -14.15 -15.06 -0.21
CA ILE A 2 -14.09 -13.62 0.16
C ILE A 2 -12.66 -13.03 -0.05
N MET A 3 -11.62 -13.78 0.30
CA MET A 3 -10.20 -13.36 0.12
C MET A 3 -9.78 -13.17 -1.33
N GLU A 4 -10.17 -14.08 -2.23
CA GLU A 4 -9.81 -14.01 -3.67
C GLU A 4 -10.39 -12.74 -4.30
N VAL A 5 -11.63 -12.40 -3.95
CA VAL A 5 -12.30 -11.19 -4.45
C VAL A 5 -11.62 -9.90 -3.95
N HIS A 6 -11.13 -9.88 -2.70
CA HIS A 6 -10.42 -8.72 -2.15
C HIS A 6 -9.01 -8.55 -2.73
N MET A 7 -8.28 -9.65 -2.97
CA MET A 7 -6.97 -9.60 -3.63
C MET A 7 -7.08 -9.15 -5.08
N ASP A 8 -8.05 -9.67 -5.84
CA ASP A 8 -8.34 -9.25 -7.21
C ASP A 8 -8.66 -7.74 -7.32
N PHE A 9 -9.34 -7.19 -6.32
CA PHE A 9 -9.65 -5.76 -6.27
C PHE A 9 -8.38 -4.93 -6.07
N ILE A 10 -7.52 -5.31 -5.12
CA ILE A 10 -6.26 -4.61 -4.85
C ILE A 10 -5.34 -4.67 -6.07
N GLU A 11 -5.21 -5.83 -6.72
CA GLU A 11 -4.40 -5.98 -7.94
C GLU A 11 -4.90 -5.11 -9.09
N LYS A 12 -6.23 -5.02 -9.29
CA LYS A 12 -6.83 -4.11 -10.27
C LYS A 12 -6.56 -2.63 -9.95
N GLN A 13 -6.57 -2.25 -8.68
CA GLN A 13 -6.23 -0.87 -8.29
C GLN A 13 -4.74 -0.57 -8.50
N MET A 14 -3.86 -1.50 -8.15
CA MET A 14 -2.41 -1.34 -8.35
C MET A 14 -2.05 -1.23 -9.83
N THR A 15 -2.63 -2.06 -10.69
CA THR A 15 -2.38 -2.00 -12.14
C THR A 15 -2.93 -0.70 -12.75
N ALA A 16 -4.09 -0.22 -12.30
CA ALA A 16 -4.63 1.07 -12.72
C ALA A 16 -3.73 2.24 -12.29
N LEU A 17 -3.18 2.19 -11.09
CA LEU A 17 -2.25 3.20 -10.57
C LEU A 17 -0.92 3.19 -11.35
N ASP A 18 -0.33 2.02 -11.56
CA ASP A 18 0.88 1.86 -12.37
C ASP A 18 0.68 2.43 -13.79
N LYS A 19 -0.47 2.17 -14.41
CA LYS A 19 -0.81 2.72 -15.72
C LYS A 19 -0.86 4.25 -15.73
N ARG A 20 -1.44 4.87 -14.69
CA ARG A 20 -1.52 6.34 -14.55
C ARG A 20 -0.14 6.95 -14.34
N VAL A 21 0.68 6.35 -13.47
CA VAL A 21 2.04 6.83 -13.20
C VAL A 21 2.90 6.73 -14.47
N ASN A 22 2.87 5.58 -15.16
CA ASN A 22 3.62 5.40 -16.41
C ASN A 22 3.18 6.37 -17.51
N ALA A 23 1.87 6.64 -17.63
CA ALA A 23 1.38 7.65 -18.56
C ALA A 23 1.86 9.07 -18.21
N ARG A 24 2.00 9.40 -16.92
CA ARG A 24 2.56 10.68 -16.49
C ARG A 24 4.06 10.76 -16.77
N ILE A 25 4.82 9.72 -16.46
CA ILE A 25 6.26 9.64 -16.75
C ILE A 25 6.52 9.83 -18.25
N SER A 26 5.78 9.12 -19.11
CA SER A 26 5.93 9.25 -20.57
C SER A 26 5.68 10.67 -21.08
N LYS A 27 4.69 11.39 -20.51
CA LYS A 27 4.45 12.82 -20.84
C LYS A 27 5.57 13.74 -20.36
N LEU A 28 6.18 13.44 -19.22
CA LEU A 28 7.32 14.21 -18.72
C LEU A 28 8.56 13.97 -19.56
N GLU A 29 8.82 12.72 -19.97
CA GLU A 29 9.92 12.34 -20.85
C GLU A 29 9.81 13.01 -22.22
N SER A 30 8.62 13.00 -22.85
CA SER A 30 8.41 13.72 -24.11
C SER A 30 8.62 15.22 -23.94
N SER A 31 8.11 15.81 -22.86
CA SER A 31 8.34 17.22 -22.56
C SER A 31 9.82 17.55 -22.32
N ILE A 32 10.61 16.64 -21.76
CA ILE A 32 12.06 16.81 -21.58
C ILE A 32 12.76 16.79 -22.94
N ILE A 33 12.39 15.87 -23.84
CA ILE A 33 12.95 15.79 -25.19
C ILE A 33 12.73 17.11 -25.94
N ASP A 34 11.51 17.65 -25.91
CA ASP A 34 11.16 18.93 -26.54
C ASP A 34 11.95 20.10 -25.94
N LEU A 35 12.09 20.13 -24.61
CA LEU A 35 12.86 21.17 -23.93
C LEU A 35 14.35 21.09 -24.27
N LYS A 36 14.92 19.87 -24.34
CA LYS A 36 16.33 19.65 -24.72
C LYS A 36 16.59 20.08 -26.16
N ALA A 37 15.66 19.81 -27.09
CA ALA A 37 15.76 20.30 -28.46
C ALA A 37 15.79 21.84 -28.50
N ARG A 38 14.81 22.49 -27.87
CA ARG A 38 14.74 23.96 -27.80
C ARG A 38 15.90 24.60 -27.02
N GLN A 39 16.52 23.87 -26.11
CA GLN A 39 17.68 24.32 -25.35
C GLN A 39 18.92 24.37 -26.25
N ARG A 40 19.11 23.36 -27.11
CA ARG A 40 20.19 23.36 -28.12
C ARG A 40 20.00 24.48 -29.15
N ASP A 41 18.76 24.75 -29.55
CA ASP A 41 18.47 25.87 -30.47
C ASP A 41 18.84 27.22 -29.85
N ASP A 42 18.49 27.44 -28.56
CA ASP A 42 18.89 28.65 -27.84
C ASP A 42 20.40 28.76 -27.69
N GLU A 43 21.09 27.66 -27.40
CA GLU A 43 22.55 27.62 -27.28
C GLU A 43 23.21 28.00 -28.61
N PHE A 44 22.70 27.46 -29.72
CA PHE A 44 23.21 27.75 -31.06
C PHE A 44 23.05 29.22 -31.45
N VAL A 45 21.91 29.84 -31.13
CA VAL A 45 21.61 31.22 -31.57
C VAL A 45 22.12 32.27 -30.58
N TYR A 46 22.02 32.02 -29.28
CA TYR A 46 22.22 33.02 -28.22
C TYR A 46 23.23 32.58 -27.14
N GLY A 47 23.82 31.39 -27.26
CA GLY A 47 24.71 30.81 -26.25
C GLY A 47 24.00 30.40 -24.96
N VAL A 48 24.77 30.18 -23.90
CA VAL A 48 24.29 29.67 -22.60
C VAL A 48 23.73 30.79 -21.72
N GLY A 49 22.81 31.57 -22.27
CA GLY A 49 22.19 32.73 -21.62
C GLY A 49 20.99 32.38 -20.72
N GLY A 50 20.23 33.40 -20.34
CA GLY A 50 19.08 33.25 -19.43
C GLY A 50 17.97 32.33 -19.99
N ALA A 51 17.76 32.31 -21.30
CA ALA A 51 16.75 31.44 -21.93
C ALA A 51 17.14 29.95 -21.83
N TYR A 52 18.41 29.62 -22.08
CA TYR A 52 18.98 28.29 -21.87
C TYR A 52 18.78 27.82 -20.42
N ARG A 53 19.22 28.62 -19.44
CA ARG A 53 19.13 28.25 -18.02
C ARG A 53 17.69 28.05 -17.53
N ARG A 54 16.72 28.79 -18.07
CA ARG A 54 15.30 28.58 -17.77
C ARG A 54 14.82 27.20 -18.25
N LYS A 55 15.25 26.77 -19.44
CA LYS A 55 14.94 25.44 -19.98
C LYS A 55 15.65 24.34 -19.19
N GLU A 56 16.91 24.56 -18.82
CA GLU A 56 17.67 23.66 -17.95
C GLU A 56 16.95 23.42 -16.61
N ASN A 57 16.53 24.49 -15.93
CA ASN A 57 15.77 24.38 -14.69
C ASN A 57 14.42 23.66 -14.87
N ALA A 58 13.76 23.88 -16.02
CA ALA A 58 12.52 23.20 -16.36
C ALA A 58 12.71 21.70 -16.63
N ILE A 59 13.85 21.30 -17.21
CA ILE A 59 14.26 19.90 -17.39
C ILE A 59 14.55 19.27 -16.02
N ASN A 60 15.40 19.90 -15.22
CA ASN A 60 15.77 19.41 -13.88
C ASN A 60 14.54 19.19 -12.99
N LYS A 61 13.54 20.09 -13.05
CA LYS A 61 12.28 19.93 -12.30
C LYS A 61 11.49 18.69 -12.74
N ARG A 62 11.43 18.42 -14.05
CA ARG A 62 10.72 17.25 -14.59
C ARG A 62 11.46 15.95 -14.32
N GLU A 63 12.80 15.96 -14.39
CA GLU A 63 13.62 14.80 -14.03
C GLU A 63 13.44 14.44 -12.54
N LYS A 64 13.39 15.43 -11.65
CA LYS A 64 13.03 15.21 -10.23
C LYS A 64 11.64 14.63 -10.06
N GLU A 65 10.63 15.17 -10.75
CA GLU A 65 9.25 14.62 -10.70
C GLU A 65 9.20 13.15 -11.15
N ILE A 66 9.97 12.77 -12.17
CA ILE A 66 10.07 11.36 -12.61
C ILE A 66 10.69 10.48 -11.51
N ILE A 67 11.73 10.96 -10.82
CA ILE A 67 12.37 10.21 -9.73
C ILE A 67 11.37 10.00 -8.58
N GLU A 68 10.69 11.06 -8.15
CA GLU A 68 9.66 11.01 -7.10
C GLU A 68 8.53 10.03 -7.46
N LEU A 69 8.06 10.05 -8.70
CA LEU A 69 7.03 9.12 -9.19
C LEU A 69 7.51 7.66 -9.18
N LYS A 70 8.78 7.41 -9.53
CA LYS A 70 9.37 6.06 -9.49
C LYS A 70 9.53 5.57 -8.05
N GLU A 71 9.92 6.44 -7.12
CA GLU A 71 10.02 6.13 -5.70
C GLU A 71 8.65 5.84 -5.08
N PHE A 72 7.63 6.63 -5.42
CA PHE A 72 6.25 6.41 -5.01
C PHE A 72 5.74 5.01 -5.39
N VAL A 73 5.99 4.58 -6.64
CA VAL A 73 5.63 3.22 -7.09
C VAL A 73 6.38 2.15 -6.31
N LYS A 74 7.68 2.36 -6.02
CA LYS A 74 8.47 1.42 -5.20
C LYS A 74 7.91 1.30 -3.78
N GLN A 75 7.50 2.39 -3.16
CA GLN A 75 6.89 2.38 -1.83
C GLN A 75 5.57 1.60 -1.81
N ILE A 76 4.73 1.78 -2.83
CA ILE A 76 3.45 1.06 -2.97
C ILE A 76 3.65 -0.43 -3.23
N LYS A 77 4.71 -0.80 -3.96
CA LYS A 77 5.06 -2.21 -4.23
C LYS A 77 5.76 -2.91 -3.08
N LYS A 78 6.09 -2.22 -1.98
CA LYS A 78 6.56 -2.90 -0.76
C LYS A 78 5.46 -3.87 -0.33
N PRO A 79 5.76 -5.18 -0.16
CA PRO A 79 4.74 -6.16 0.16
C PRO A 79 4.04 -5.77 1.46
N LEU A 80 2.76 -5.43 1.38
CA LEU A 80 1.86 -5.49 2.52
C LEU A 80 1.67 -6.98 2.81
N VAL A 81 2.43 -7.50 3.77
CA VAL A 81 2.17 -8.84 4.31
C VAL A 81 0.92 -8.70 5.18
N ALA A 82 -0.24 -8.89 4.55
CA ALA A 82 -1.50 -9.01 5.25
C ALA A 82 -1.55 -10.41 5.88
N GLU A 83 -1.13 -10.51 7.14
CA GLU A 83 -1.34 -11.74 7.92
C GLU A 83 -2.81 -11.79 8.35
N GLU A 84 -3.53 -12.82 7.90
CA GLU A 84 -4.87 -13.10 8.43
C GLU A 84 -4.75 -13.65 9.85
N ILE A 85 -5.08 -12.81 10.83
CA ILE A 85 -5.21 -13.27 12.21
C ILE A 85 -6.64 -13.75 12.40
N ILE A 86 -6.81 -15.06 12.61
CA ILE A 86 -8.10 -15.66 12.97
C ILE A 86 -8.33 -15.42 14.46
N PHE A 87 -9.44 -14.80 14.82
CA PHE A 87 -9.93 -14.78 16.20
C PHE A 87 -11.12 -15.71 16.37
N SER A 88 -11.16 -16.41 17.49
CA SER A 88 -12.31 -17.18 17.97
C SER A 88 -12.98 -16.41 19.11
N VAL A 89 -14.31 -16.30 19.07
CA VAL A 89 -15.08 -15.62 20.12
C VAL A 89 -15.61 -16.67 21.10
N LEU A 90 -15.29 -16.48 22.37
CA LEU A 90 -15.76 -17.30 23.49
C LEU A 90 -16.67 -16.44 24.37
N TYR A 91 -17.76 -17.03 24.85
CA TYR A 91 -18.71 -16.34 25.71
C TYR A 91 -18.73 -16.97 27.09
N CYS A 92 -18.50 -16.17 28.12
CA CYS A 92 -18.61 -16.61 29.51
C CYS A 92 -20.06 -16.47 29.99
N LYS A 93 -20.70 -17.58 30.38
CA LYS A 93 -22.08 -17.56 30.93
C LYS A 93 -22.19 -16.93 32.32
N GLU A 94 -21.07 -16.78 33.01
CA GLU A 94 -21.03 -16.40 34.44
C GLU A 94 -20.87 -14.89 34.63
N CYS A 95 -19.97 -14.28 33.85
CA CYS A 95 -19.76 -12.83 33.87
C CYS A 95 -20.30 -12.13 32.62
N HIS A 96 -20.99 -12.89 31.74
CA HIS A 96 -21.56 -12.41 30.46
C HIS A 96 -20.56 -11.72 29.52
N ASN A 97 -19.26 -11.97 29.69
CA ASN A 97 -18.22 -11.32 28.91
C ASN A 97 -17.87 -12.12 27.64
N GLU A 98 -17.59 -11.41 26.55
CA GLU A 98 -17.06 -11.95 25.30
C GLU A 98 -15.53 -11.86 25.29
N ILE A 99 -14.85 -12.96 24.98
CA ILE A 99 -13.40 -13.07 24.97
C ILE A 99 -12.94 -13.41 23.57
N LEU A 100 -11.91 -12.72 23.10
CA LEU A 100 -11.28 -12.95 21.82
C LEU A 100 -9.98 -13.74 22.04
N THR A 101 -9.89 -14.93 21.47
CA THR A 101 -8.67 -15.74 21.47
C THR A 101 -8.07 -15.80 20.08
N GLN A 102 -6.76 -15.59 19.96
CA GLN A 102 -6.03 -15.74 18.71
C GLN A 102 -5.96 -17.22 18.29
N GLY A 103 -6.19 -17.49 17.02
CA GLY A 103 -6.22 -18.83 16.42
C GLY A 103 -7.59 -19.51 16.48
N ARG A 104 -7.67 -20.71 15.90
CA ARG A 104 -8.78 -21.64 16.13
C ARG A 104 -8.57 -22.28 17.49
N THR A 105 -9.50 -22.07 18.42
CA THR A 105 -9.51 -22.77 19.71
C THR A 105 -9.53 -24.27 19.46
N ARG A 106 -8.40 -24.94 19.73
CA ARG A 106 -8.26 -26.41 19.67
C ARG A 106 -8.62 -27.07 21.01
N GLU A 107 -8.58 -26.30 22.08
CA GLU A 107 -8.82 -26.75 23.44
C GLU A 107 -10.32 -26.82 23.72
N GLU A 108 -10.72 -27.82 24.51
CA GLU A 108 -12.12 -28.06 24.88
C GLU A 108 -12.62 -27.07 25.95
N TRP A 109 -11.71 -26.35 26.61
CA TRP A 109 -12.00 -25.43 27.69
C TRP A 109 -11.05 -24.22 27.68
N HIS A 110 -11.55 -23.06 28.13
CA HIS A 110 -10.75 -21.84 28.32
C HIS A 110 -11.07 -21.17 29.64
N GLU A 111 -10.08 -20.59 30.32
CA GLU A 111 -10.30 -19.83 31.54
C GLU A 111 -10.78 -18.41 31.21
N CYS A 112 -11.86 -17.97 31.87
CA CYS A 112 -12.31 -16.59 31.76
C CYS A 112 -11.32 -15.63 32.47
N PRO A 113 -10.77 -14.60 31.80
CA PRO A 113 -9.84 -13.67 32.44
C PRO A 113 -10.52 -12.78 33.50
N VAL A 114 -11.85 -12.66 33.48
CA VAL A 114 -12.61 -11.84 34.42
C VAL A 114 -12.94 -12.64 35.70
N CYS A 115 -13.56 -13.80 35.56
CA CYS A 115 -14.07 -14.57 36.70
C CYS A 115 -13.32 -15.87 36.99
N ARG A 116 -12.26 -16.18 36.21
CA ARG A 116 -11.43 -17.40 36.32
C ARG A 116 -12.20 -18.73 36.25
N LYS A 117 -13.48 -18.68 35.85
CA LYS A 117 -14.29 -19.88 35.63
C LYS A 117 -13.99 -20.47 34.26
N MET A 118 -14.10 -21.79 34.18
CA MET A 118 -13.92 -22.52 32.93
C MET A 118 -15.10 -22.30 31.98
N ILE A 119 -14.78 -21.90 30.76
CA ILE A 119 -15.72 -21.74 29.66
C ILE A 119 -15.65 -23.00 28.82
N TYR A 120 -16.75 -23.76 28.86
CA TYR A 120 -16.93 -24.96 28.06
C TYR A 120 -17.82 -24.63 26.87
N GLY A 121 -17.33 -24.85 25.66
CA GLY A 121 -18.14 -24.67 24.46
C GLY A 121 -17.32 -24.52 23.19
N ARG A 122 -17.95 -24.89 22.06
CA ARG A 122 -17.42 -24.56 20.74
C ARG A 122 -17.47 -23.05 20.57
N ALA A 123 -16.34 -22.44 20.26
CA ALA A 123 -16.26 -21.03 19.91
C ALA A 123 -17.33 -20.68 18.87
N GLY A 124 -18.07 -19.59 19.10
CA GLY A 124 -18.89 -19.02 18.06
C GLY A 124 -17.97 -18.65 16.90
N LYS A 125 -18.20 -19.20 15.71
CA LYS A 125 -17.40 -18.92 14.51
C LYS A 125 -17.68 -17.50 13.99
N LYS A 126 -17.55 -16.46 14.82
CA LYS A 126 -17.31 -15.11 14.32
C LYS A 126 -15.83 -15.01 14.00
N LEU A 127 -15.49 -15.44 12.79
CA LEU A 127 -14.18 -15.20 12.21
C LEU A 127 -14.08 -13.69 11.96
N MET A 128 -13.35 -12.97 12.80
CA MET A 128 -12.93 -11.61 12.49
C MET A 128 -11.52 -11.70 11.94
N GLY A 129 -11.36 -11.51 10.63
CA GLY A 129 -10.05 -11.30 10.03
C GLY A 129 -9.62 -9.86 10.32
N VAL A 130 -8.58 -9.68 11.13
CA VAL A 130 -7.95 -8.37 11.29
C VAL A 130 -6.71 -8.35 10.42
N VAL A 131 -6.68 -7.41 9.46
CA VAL A 131 -5.53 -7.19 8.58
C VAL A 131 -4.46 -6.47 9.38
N ASN A 132 -3.39 -7.18 9.74
CA ASN A 132 -2.24 -6.55 10.38
C ASN A 132 -1.40 -5.84 9.30
N GLN A 133 -1.35 -4.51 9.33
CA GLN A 133 -0.52 -3.73 8.41
C GLN A 133 0.92 -3.71 8.96
N ARG A 134 1.80 -4.56 8.43
CA ARG A 134 3.24 -4.45 8.66
C ARG A 134 3.93 -3.90 7.42
N TYR A 135 4.66 -2.80 7.59
CA TYR A 135 5.60 -2.30 6.59
C TYR A 135 6.89 -3.13 6.70
N LEU A 136 7.37 -3.70 5.59
CA LEU A 136 8.72 -4.25 5.53
C LEU A 136 9.71 -3.08 5.61
N GLU A 137 10.41 -3.00 6.74
CA GLU A 137 11.55 -2.10 6.97
C GLU A 137 12.62 -2.29 5.89
#